data_AF-I6ZTV2-F1
#
_entry.id   AF-I6ZTV2-F1
#
_cell.length_a   1.000
_cell.length_b   1.000
_cell.length_c   1.000
_cell.angle_alpha   90.00
_cell.angle_beta   90.00
_cell.angle_gamma   90.00
#
_symmetry.space_group_name_H-M   'P 1'
#
loop_
_entity.id
_entity.type
_entity.pdbx_description
1 polymer ?
#
loop_
_entity_poly.entity_id
_entity_poly.type
_entity_poly.pdbx_seq_one_letter_code
_entity_poly.pdbx_strand_id
1 'polypeptide(L)'
;MKPEVGDVDEVMEQIARLAPPSQKEDHKFLNLLRKAIEKNTIVTPGPSLEKLAEKTEQRDFKVLSLALLRKDLPVKAREEFNEHIRRVKEKIEGLRKIGAQKEGVIDYEKRVERPNRIIEEINRIEESVPDVQKKIKKARDLIEEVFSKSSGRHLRPLEYAENFFKLI
;
A
#
# COMPACT_ATOMS: atom_id res chain seq x y z
N MET A 1 64.22 15.26 -50.09
CA MET A 1 63.42 14.43 -49.17
C MET A 1 62.35 15.32 -48.55
N LYS A 2 61.07 14.90 -48.56
CA LYS A 2 60.00 15.61 -47.84
C LYS A 2 59.94 15.07 -46.40
N PRO A 3 59.73 15.92 -45.38
CA PRO A 3 59.57 15.45 -44.01
C PRO A 3 58.25 14.69 -43.83
N GLU A 4 58.30 13.59 -43.07
CA GLU A 4 57.13 12.81 -42.63
C GLU A 4 56.60 13.41 -41.32
N VAL A 5 55.31 13.73 -41.28
CA VAL A 5 54.65 14.30 -40.10
C VAL A 5 53.47 13.40 -39.74
N GLY A 6 53.43 12.94 -38.49
CA GLY A 6 52.48 11.92 -38.01
C GLY A 6 51.02 12.37 -38.03
N ASP A 7 50.69 13.51 -37.41
CA ASP A 7 49.34 14.08 -37.46
C ASP A 7 49.41 15.61 -37.48
N VAL A 8 49.00 16.21 -38.59
CA VAL A 8 48.97 17.68 -38.76
C VAL A 8 47.98 18.30 -37.78
N ASP A 9 46.88 17.61 -37.44
CA ASP A 9 45.88 18.13 -36.52
C ASP A 9 46.42 18.22 -35.09
N GLU A 10 47.23 17.25 -34.65
CA GLU A 10 47.88 17.29 -33.33
C GLU A 10 48.89 18.43 -33.22
N VAL A 11 49.70 18.64 -34.27
CA VAL A 11 50.67 19.76 -34.31
C VAL A 11 49.94 21.11 -34.29
N MET A 12 48.87 21.25 -35.07
CA MET A 12 48.08 22.48 -35.08
C MET A 12 47.37 22.71 -33.73
N GLU A 13 46.92 21.65 -33.07
CA GLU A 13 46.32 21.74 -31.73
C GLU A 13 47.36 22.14 -30.67
N GLN A 14 48.58 21.62 -30.72
CA GLN A 14 49.66 22.03 -29.84
C GLN A 14 50.05 23.50 -30.06
N ILE A 15 50.16 23.94 -31.31
CA ILE A 15 50.43 25.35 -31.64
C ILE A 15 49.31 26.25 -31.10
N ALA A 16 48.04 25.85 -31.29
CA ALA A 16 46.90 26.61 -30.79
C ALA A 16 46.82 26.64 -29.24
N ARG A 17 47.32 25.61 -28.55
CA ARG A 17 47.40 25.60 -27.08
C ARG A 17 48.51 26.52 -26.55
N LEU A 18 49.65 26.57 -27.24
CA LEU A 18 50.78 27.42 -26.88
C LEU A 18 50.54 28.89 -27.25
N ALA A 19 49.82 29.14 -28.33
CA ALA A 19 49.43 30.47 -28.79
C ALA A 19 47.95 30.46 -29.23
N PRO A 20 47.01 30.69 -28.29
CA PRO A 20 45.58 30.74 -28.60
C PRO A 20 45.28 31.85 -29.60
N PRO A 21 44.69 31.54 -30.77
CA PRO A 21 44.35 32.56 -31.75
C PRO A 21 43.28 33.47 -31.16
N SER A 22 43.60 34.76 -31.06
CA SER A 22 42.73 35.75 -30.44
C SER A 22 42.07 36.64 -31.49
N GLN A 23 42.71 36.77 -32.66
CA GLN A 23 42.26 37.59 -33.76
C GLN A 23 41.95 36.75 -35.01
N LYS A 24 41.10 37.30 -35.89
CA LYS A 24 40.76 36.68 -37.18
C LYS A 24 41.99 36.48 -38.07
N GLU A 25 43.02 37.30 -37.92
CA GLU A 25 44.29 37.21 -38.64
C GLU A 25 45.12 36.01 -38.18
N ASP A 26 45.15 35.73 -36.88
CA ASP A 26 45.81 34.54 -36.31
C ASP A 26 45.19 33.26 -36.88
N HIS A 27 43.86 33.20 -36.95
CA HIS A 27 43.16 32.08 -37.57
C HIS A 27 43.49 31.92 -39.05
N LYS A 28 43.63 33.03 -39.80
CA LYS A 28 44.07 32.98 -41.21
C LYS A 28 45.51 32.48 -41.33
N PHE A 29 46.40 32.94 -40.46
CA PHE A 29 47.79 32.51 -40.42
C PHE A 29 47.89 31.01 -40.12
N LEU A 30 47.19 30.50 -39.11
CA LEU A 30 47.16 29.08 -38.78
C LEU A 30 46.62 28.23 -39.93
N ASN A 31 45.59 28.71 -40.64
CA ASN A 31 45.07 28.03 -41.83
C ASN A 31 46.06 28.02 -43.00
N LEU A 32 46.82 29.09 -43.19
CA LEU A 32 47.88 29.14 -44.20
C LEU A 32 49.05 28.24 -43.83
N LEU A 33 49.42 28.20 -42.54
CA LEU A 33 50.44 27.31 -42.01
C LEU A 33 50.05 25.84 -42.21
N ARG A 34 48.81 25.47 -41.88
CA ARG A 34 48.25 24.13 -42.12
C ARG A 34 48.37 23.73 -43.60
N LYS A 35 47.93 24.60 -44.51
CA LYS A 35 48.02 24.36 -45.96
C LYS A 35 49.45 24.24 -46.46
N ALA A 36 50.37 25.02 -45.89
CA ALA A 36 51.79 24.97 -46.23
C ALA A 36 52.44 23.66 -45.75
N ILE A 37 52.05 23.16 -44.57
CA ILE A 37 52.50 21.87 -44.04
C ILE A 37 51.97 20.74 -44.92
N GLU A 38 50.65 20.66 -45.13
CA GLU A 38 49.99 19.62 -45.95
C GLU A 38 50.56 19.51 -47.38
N LYS A 39 50.98 20.63 -47.98
CA LYS A 39 51.56 20.64 -49.34
C LYS A 39 53.01 20.11 -49.39
N ASN A 40 53.76 20.28 -48.30
CA ASN A 40 55.19 20.00 -48.24
C ASN A 40 55.55 18.69 -47.50
N THR A 41 54.61 18.09 -46.78
CA THR A 41 54.80 16.85 -46.02
C THR A 41 54.05 15.67 -46.64
N ILE A 42 54.54 14.45 -46.44
CA ILE A 42 53.75 13.24 -46.66
C ILE A 42 53.03 12.96 -45.34
N VAL A 43 51.70 13.10 -45.35
CA VAL A 43 50.86 12.86 -44.16
C VAL A 43 50.57 11.37 -44.09
N THR A 44 51.15 10.69 -43.10
CA THR A 44 50.70 9.36 -42.71
C THR A 44 49.36 9.51 -41.99
N PRO A 45 48.27 8.84 -42.40
CA PRO A 45 47.01 8.92 -41.68
C PRO A 45 47.22 8.38 -40.26
N GLY A 46 47.14 9.27 -39.27
CA GLY A 46 47.31 8.90 -37.87
C GLY A 46 46.15 8.04 -37.33
N PRO A 47 46.30 7.51 -36.10
CA PRO A 47 45.30 6.69 -35.41
C PRO A 47 43.96 7.42 -35.10
N SER A 48 43.80 8.66 -35.54
CA SER A 48 42.61 9.48 -35.37
C SER A 48 41.43 8.99 -36.22
N LEU A 49 41.67 8.45 -37.42
CA LEU A 49 40.61 7.89 -38.27
C LEU A 49 40.05 6.56 -37.73
N GLU A 50 40.90 5.69 -37.20
CA GLU A 50 40.48 4.42 -36.58
C GLU A 50 39.67 4.70 -35.31
N LYS A 51 40.12 5.63 -34.46
CA LYS A 51 39.37 6.06 -33.27
C LYS A 51 38.03 6.71 -33.63
N LEU A 52 37.95 7.43 -34.76
CA LEU A 52 36.72 8.03 -35.23
C LEU A 52 35.74 6.96 -35.73
N ALA A 53 36.24 5.96 -36.46
CA ALA A 53 35.46 4.81 -36.90
C ALA A 53 34.90 4.03 -35.70
N GLU A 54 35.75 3.70 -34.72
CA GLU A 54 35.35 2.98 -33.50
C GLU A 54 34.29 3.75 -32.70
N LYS A 55 34.46 5.07 -32.52
CA LYS A 55 33.45 5.91 -31.86
C LYS A 55 32.14 5.97 -32.63
N THR A 56 32.19 5.94 -33.96
CA THR A 56 31.01 5.94 -34.81
C THR A 56 30.25 4.62 -34.67
N GLU A 57 30.93 3.48 -34.70
CA GLU A 57 30.32 2.17 -34.45
C GLU A 57 29.70 2.08 -33.06
N GLN A 58 30.40 2.55 -32.02
CA GLN A 58 29.87 2.59 -30.66
C GLN A 58 28.62 3.47 -30.56
N ARG A 59 28.60 4.62 -31.25
CA ARG A 59 27.44 5.50 -31.31
C ARG A 59 26.27 4.79 -31.98
N ASP A 60 26.50 4.17 -33.14
CA ASP A 60 25.45 3.54 -33.93
C ASP A 60 24.85 2.34 -33.19
N PHE A 61 25.68 1.55 -32.51
CA PHE A 61 25.22 0.50 -31.61
C PHE A 61 24.34 1.03 -30.47
N LYS A 62 24.76 2.13 -29.83
CA LYS A 62 23.97 2.78 -28.76
C LYS A 62 22.64 3.34 -29.28
N VAL A 63 22.62 3.89 -30.49
CA VAL A 63 21.39 4.40 -31.10
C VAL A 63 20.41 3.26 -31.35
N LEU A 64 20.88 2.14 -31.89
CA LEU A 64 20.05 0.96 -32.13
C LEU A 64 19.51 0.37 -30.82
N SER A 65 20.36 0.23 -29.80
CA SER A 65 19.92 -0.30 -28.50
C SER A 65 18.91 0.62 -27.81
N LEU A 66 19.10 1.94 -27.90
CA LEU A 66 18.12 2.91 -27.40
C LEU A 66 16.80 2.86 -28.16
N ALA A 67 16.83 2.65 -29.49
CA ALA A 67 15.61 2.51 -30.28
C ALA A 67 14.80 1.27 -29.87
N LEU A 68 15.49 0.14 -29.65
CA LEU A 68 14.87 -1.09 -29.13
C LEU A 68 14.28 -0.88 -27.73
N LEU A 69 15.05 -0.29 -26.82
CA LEU A 69 14.59 0.01 -25.45
C LEU A 69 13.35 0.92 -25.44
N ARG A 70 13.34 1.97 -26.26
CA ARG A 70 12.20 2.90 -26.36
C ARG A 70 10.92 2.23 -26.85
N LYS A 71 11.05 1.15 -27.64
CA LYS A 71 9.91 0.37 -28.12
C LYS A 71 9.45 -0.66 -27.09
N ASP A 72 10.37 -1.41 -26.51
CA ASP A 72 10.04 -2.60 -25.72
C ASP A 72 9.73 -2.27 -24.26
N LEU A 73 10.39 -1.26 -23.69
CA LEU A 73 10.25 -0.91 -22.28
C LEU A 73 8.82 -0.46 -21.91
N PRO A 74 8.13 0.40 -22.70
CA PRO A 74 6.75 0.78 -22.41
C PRO A 74 5.77 -0.40 -22.48
N VAL A 75 6.01 -1.34 -23.39
CA VAL A 75 5.18 -2.54 -23.54
C VAL A 75 5.32 -3.44 -22.30
N LYS A 76 6.54 -3.75 -21.89
CA LYS A 76 6.81 -4.54 -20.68
C LYS A 76 6.24 -3.89 -19.43
N ALA A 77 6.46 -2.57 -19.26
CA ALA A 77 5.90 -1.84 -18.14
C ALA A 77 4.37 -1.93 -18.11
N ARG A 78 3.70 -1.77 -19.27
CA ARG A 78 2.25 -1.89 -19.37
C ARG A 78 1.77 -3.30 -19.00
N GLU A 79 2.45 -4.34 -19.46
CA GLU A 79 2.12 -5.74 -19.14
C GLU A 79 2.23 -6.01 -17.64
N GLU A 80 3.33 -5.59 -17.02
CA GLU A 80 3.54 -5.72 -15.56
C GLU A 80 2.48 -4.97 -14.75
N PHE A 81 2.15 -3.73 -15.14
CA PHE A 81 1.09 -2.96 -14.48
C PHE A 81 -0.28 -3.64 -14.63
N ASN A 82 -0.61 -4.16 -15.81
CA ASN A 82 -1.87 -4.85 -16.04
C ASN A 82 -1.97 -6.15 -15.23
N GLU A 83 -0.90 -6.93 -15.18
CA GLU A 83 -0.76 -8.11 -14.32
C GLU A 83 -1.02 -7.74 -12.85
N HIS A 84 -0.40 -6.66 -12.37
CA HIS A 84 -0.57 -6.20 -11.01
C HIS A 84 -2.01 -5.78 -10.72
N ILE A 85 -2.63 -5.01 -11.62
CA ILE A 85 -4.03 -4.60 -11.51
C ILE A 85 -4.95 -5.84 -11.46
N ARG A 86 -4.71 -6.84 -12.30
CA ARG A 86 -5.49 -8.09 -12.30
C ARG A 86 -5.40 -8.79 -10.94
N ARG A 87 -4.19 -8.98 -10.40
CA ARG A 87 -3.98 -9.62 -9.08
C ARG A 87 -4.67 -8.84 -7.96
N VAL A 88 -4.65 -7.52 -8.00
CA VAL A 88 -5.32 -6.68 -6.99
C VAL A 88 -6.84 -6.82 -7.10
N LYS A 89 -7.41 -6.81 -8.31
CA LYS A 89 -8.84 -7.04 -8.52
C LYS A 89 -9.29 -8.39 -7.98
N GLU A 90 -8.55 -9.46 -8.29
CA GLU A 90 -8.82 -10.81 -7.78
C GLU A 90 -8.80 -10.85 -6.24
N LYS A 91 -7.84 -10.18 -5.59
CA LYS A 91 -7.78 -10.05 -4.13
C LYS A 91 -8.99 -9.32 -3.56
N ILE A 92 -9.39 -8.20 -4.17
CA ILE A 92 -10.56 -7.42 -3.73
C ILE A 92 -11.84 -8.25 -3.86
N GLU A 93 -12.03 -8.96 -4.98
CA GLU A 93 -13.17 -9.85 -5.16
C GLU A 93 -13.17 -11.00 -4.17
N GLY A 94 -12.01 -11.60 -3.89
CA GLY A 94 -11.85 -12.63 -2.87
C GLY A 94 -12.25 -12.12 -1.48
N LEU A 95 -11.80 -10.92 -1.10
CA LEU A 95 -12.17 -10.28 0.17
C LEU A 95 -13.67 -9.97 0.23
N ARG A 96 -14.27 -9.50 -0.87
CA ARG A 96 -15.71 -9.22 -0.94
C ARG A 96 -16.54 -10.50 -0.75
N LYS A 97 -16.11 -11.62 -1.33
CA LYS A 97 -16.76 -12.93 -1.13
C LYS A 97 -16.68 -13.38 0.33
N ILE A 98 -15.52 -13.22 0.97
CA ILE A 98 -15.33 -13.56 2.39
C ILE A 98 -16.19 -12.65 3.29
N GLY A 99 -16.26 -11.35 3.00
CA GLY A 99 -17.11 -10.41 3.73
C GLY A 99 -18.59 -10.76 3.64
N ALA A 100 -19.08 -11.05 2.42
CA ALA A 100 -20.47 -11.44 2.20
C ALA A 100 -20.84 -12.77 2.91
N GLN A 101 -19.92 -13.74 2.95
CA GLN A 101 -20.11 -14.98 3.71
C GLN A 101 -20.19 -14.72 5.21
N LYS A 102 -19.30 -13.86 5.76
CA LYS A 102 -19.34 -13.49 7.17
C LYS A 102 -20.61 -12.73 7.55
N GLU A 103 -21.08 -11.80 6.71
CA GLU A 103 -22.34 -11.10 6.93
C GLU A 103 -23.54 -12.06 6.94
N GLY A 104 -23.57 -13.03 6.00
CA GLY A 104 -24.62 -14.06 5.98
C GLY A 104 -24.62 -14.95 7.24
N VAL A 105 -23.44 -15.31 7.76
CA VAL A 105 -23.31 -16.07 9.01
C VAL A 105 -23.77 -15.25 10.21
N ILE A 106 -23.37 -13.98 10.30
CA ILE A 106 -23.76 -13.08 11.40
C ILE A 106 -25.28 -12.83 11.39
N ASP A 107 -25.90 -12.66 10.23
CA ASP A 107 -27.35 -12.45 10.15
C ASP A 107 -28.12 -13.72 10.53
N TYR A 108 -27.59 -14.91 10.19
CA TYR A 108 -28.14 -16.18 10.63
C TYR A 108 -28.02 -16.38 12.15
N GLU A 109 -26.84 -16.16 12.74
CA GLU A 109 -26.63 -16.25 14.20
C GLU A 109 -27.57 -15.31 14.95
N LYS A 110 -27.69 -14.05 14.50
CA LYS A 110 -28.61 -13.08 15.12
C LYS A 110 -30.08 -13.52 15.03
N ARG A 111 -30.49 -14.16 13.93
CA ARG A 111 -31.86 -14.65 13.74
C ARG A 111 -32.17 -15.90 14.55
N VAL A 112 -31.18 -16.77 14.82
CA VAL A 112 -31.38 -18.03 15.54
C VAL A 112 -31.15 -17.87 17.05
N GLU A 113 -30.21 -17.02 17.48
CA GLU A 113 -29.95 -16.79 18.91
C GLU A 113 -31.09 -16.03 19.59
N ARG A 114 -31.76 -15.09 18.90
CA ARG A 114 -32.86 -14.31 19.50
C ARG A 114 -34.05 -15.18 19.93
N PRO A 115 -34.58 -16.10 19.10
CA PRO A 115 -35.62 -17.03 19.50
C PRO A 115 -35.20 -17.92 20.67
N ASN A 116 -33.98 -18.45 20.66
CA ASN A 116 -33.51 -19.34 21.73
C ASN A 116 -33.39 -18.62 23.07
N ARG A 117 -32.90 -17.37 23.08
CA ARG A 117 -32.87 -16.55 24.31
C ARG A 117 -34.27 -16.23 24.84
N ILE A 118 -35.23 -15.99 23.96
CA ILE A 118 -36.64 -15.78 24.36
C ILE A 118 -37.20 -17.04 25.01
N ILE A 119 -36.91 -18.23 24.45
CA ILE A 119 -37.35 -19.51 25.02
C ILE A 119 -36.69 -19.76 26.40
N GLU A 120 -35.40 -19.48 26.53
CA GLU A 120 -34.70 -19.57 27.82
C GLU A 120 -35.27 -18.60 28.87
N GLU A 121 -35.62 -17.38 28.47
CA GLU A 121 -36.26 -16.40 29.35
C GLU A 121 -37.67 -16.84 29.76
N ILE A 122 -38.47 -17.38 28.84
CA ILE A 122 -39.81 -17.92 29.14
C ILE A 122 -39.69 -19.07 30.14
N ASN A 123 -38.77 -20.01 29.92
CA ASN A 123 -38.57 -21.15 30.83
C ASN A 123 -38.18 -20.69 32.24
N ARG A 124 -37.28 -19.70 32.37
CA ARG A 124 -36.91 -19.11 33.67
C ARG A 124 -38.10 -18.45 34.36
N ILE A 125 -38.95 -17.77 33.61
CA ILE A 125 -40.17 -17.15 34.15
C ILE A 125 -41.12 -18.26 34.64
N GLU A 126 -41.37 -19.29 33.84
CA GLU A 126 -42.24 -20.42 34.20
C GLU A 126 -41.76 -21.15 35.46
N GLU A 127 -40.44 -21.33 35.64
CA GLU A 127 -39.86 -21.91 36.85
C GLU A 127 -40.07 -21.02 38.08
N SER A 128 -40.05 -19.69 37.92
CA SER A 128 -40.15 -18.73 39.03
C SER A 128 -41.59 -18.43 39.47
N VAL A 129 -42.57 -18.56 38.57
CA VAL A 129 -43.98 -18.22 38.83
C VAL A 129 -44.59 -19.00 40.00
N PRO A 130 -44.40 -20.34 40.13
CA PRO A 130 -44.92 -21.10 41.25
C PRO A 130 -44.41 -20.63 42.60
N ASP A 131 -43.14 -20.22 42.68
CA ASP A 131 -42.54 -19.75 43.93
C ASP A 131 -43.04 -18.36 44.32
N VAL A 132 -43.24 -17.48 43.34
CA VAL A 132 -43.91 -16.19 43.55
C VAL A 132 -45.35 -16.39 44.03
N GLN A 133 -46.11 -17.30 43.41
CA GLN A 133 -47.48 -17.61 43.83
C GLN A 133 -47.54 -18.18 45.25
N LYS A 134 -46.59 -19.06 45.63
CA LYS A 134 -46.47 -19.56 47.01
C LYS A 134 -46.19 -18.43 48.00
N LYS A 135 -45.30 -17.49 47.67
CA LYS A 135 -45.00 -16.34 48.53
C LYS A 135 -46.22 -15.42 48.69
N ILE A 136 -46.96 -15.16 47.61
CA ILE A 136 -48.21 -14.38 47.66
C ILE A 136 -49.25 -15.07 48.54
N LYS A 137 -49.41 -16.39 48.38
CA LYS A 137 -50.37 -17.16 49.20
C LYS A 137 -49.99 -17.12 50.69
N LYS A 138 -48.73 -17.35 51.03
CA LYS A 138 -48.23 -17.23 52.41
C LYS A 138 -48.46 -15.84 52.99
N ALA A 139 -48.17 -14.79 52.22
CA ALA A 139 -48.40 -13.41 52.65
C ALA A 139 -49.88 -13.14 52.92
N ARG A 140 -50.77 -13.65 52.06
CA ARG A 140 -52.22 -13.55 52.27
C ARG A 140 -52.68 -14.29 53.53
N ASP A 141 -52.24 -15.54 53.72
CA ASP A 141 -52.60 -16.35 54.88
C ASP A 141 -52.14 -15.66 56.19
N LEU A 142 -50.94 -15.08 56.20
CA LEU A 142 -50.41 -14.29 57.33
C LEU A 142 -51.21 -13.00 57.58
N ILE A 143 -51.63 -12.28 56.53
CA ILE A 143 -52.47 -11.09 56.67
C ILE A 143 -53.83 -11.48 57.27
N GLU A 144 -54.44 -12.57 56.80
CA GLU A 144 -55.70 -13.08 57.35
C GLU A 144 -55.53 -13.56 58.82
N GLU A 145 -54.40 -14.17 59.17
CA GLU A 145 -54.07 -14.56 60.54
C GLU A 145 -53.84 -13.36 61.48
N VAL A 146 -53.14 -12.33 61.00
CA VAL A 146 -52.92 -11.08 61.74
C VAL A 146 -54.23 -10.31 61.90
N PHE A 147 -55.08 -10.26 60.87
CA PHE A 147 -56.38 -9.59 60.92
C PHE A 147 -57.36 -10.30 61.87
N SER A 148 -57.39 -11.64 61.85
CA SER A 148 -58.21 -12.43 62.77
C SER A 148 -57.73 -12.34 64.23
N LYS A 149 -56.41 -12.27 64.47
CA LYS A 149 -55.83 -12.08 65.81
C LYS A 149 -55.94 -10.63 66.33
N SER A 150 -55.99 -9.64 65.44
CA SER A 150 -56.07 -8.21 65.78
C SER A 150 -57.47 -7.62 65.82
N SER A 151 -58.52 -8.44 65.62
CA SER A 151 -59.95 -8.10 65.80
C SER A 151 -60.34 -7.80 67.28
N GLY A 152 -59.48 -7.11 68.01
CA GLY A 152 -59.77 -6.66 69.37
C GLY A 152 -58.64 -5.96 70.12
N ARG A 153 -57.37 -6.08 69.72
CA ARG A 153 -56.25 -5.38 70.39
C ARG A 153 -55.13 -5.02 69.41
N HIS A 154 -54.65 -3.77 69.49
CA HIS A 154 -53.43 -3.33 68.80
C HIS A 154 -52.25 -4.23 69.21
N LEU A 155 -51.62 -4.87 68.20
CA LEU A 155 -50.44 -5.71 68.39
C LEU A 155 -49.26 -4.85 68.85
N ARG A 156 -48.44 -5.40 69.76
CA ARG A 156 -47.26 -4.69 70.27
C ARG A 156 -46.15 -4.64 69.21
N PRO A 157 -45.26 -3.63 69.23
CA PRO A 157 -44.19 -3.48 68.22
C PRO A 157 -43.31 -4.73 68.00
N LEU A 158 -43.12 -5.58 69.03
CA LEU A 158 -42.37 -6.83 68.92
C LEU A 158 -43.06 -7.89 68.06
N GLU A 159 -44.40 -7.99 68.12
CA GLU A 159 -45.18 -8.97 67.35
C GLU A 159 -45.20 -8.60 65.85
N TYR A 160 -45.11 -7.29 65.55
CA TYR A 160 -44.93 -6.81 64.19
C TYR A 160 -43.58 -7.23 63.61
N ALA A 161 -42.50 -7.12 64.40
CA ALA A 161 -41.17 -7.51 63.96
C ALA A 161 -41.07 -9.03 63.72
N GLU A 162 -41.62 -9.86 64.62
CA GLU A 162 -41.61 -11.32 64.44
C GLU A 162 -42.37 -11.77 63.19
N ASN A 163 -43.50 -11.12 62.86
CA ASN A 163 -44.26 -11.43 61.65
C ASN A 163 -43.55 -10.97 60.37
N PHE A 164 -42.81 -9.85 60.41
CA PHE A 164 -41.99 -9.39 59.29
C PHE A 164 -40.84 -10.36 58.98
N PHE A 165 -40.17 -10.91 60.00
CA PHE A 165 -39.09 -11.87 59.80
C PHE A 165 -39.55 -13.24 59.31
N LYS A 166 -40.83 -13.61 59.46
CA LYS A 166 -41.40 -14.83 58.87
C LYS A 166 -41.67 -14.73 57.36
N LEU A 167 -41.63 -13.53 56.79
CA LEU A 167 -41.90 -13.28 55.37
C LEU A 167 -40.64 -13.31 54.49
N ILE A 168 -39.44 -13.26 55.10
CA ILE A 168 -38.14 -13.32 54.43
C ILE A 168 -37.68 -14.79 54.36
#